data_AF-A0A935UFH1-F1
#
_entry.id   AF-A0A935UFH1-F1
#
_cell.length_a   1.000
_cell.length_b   1.000
_cell.length_c   1.000
_cell.angle_alpha   90.00
_cell.angle_beta   90.00
_cell.angle_gamma   90.00
#
_symmetry.space_group_name_H-M   'P 1'
#
loop_
_entity.id
_entity.type
_entity.pdbx_description
1 polymer ?
#
loop_
_entity_poly.entity_id
_entity_poly.type
_entity_poly.pdbx_seq_one_letter_code
_entity_poly.pdbx_strand_id
1 'polypeptide(L)' 'MIHGMNHFIITAEDRVKTRDYYCGLLALQEGHRPDLGFPGAWVYAGGGAG' A
#
# COMPACT_ATOMS: atom_id res chain seq x y z
N MET A 1 -6.89 1.38 25.40
CA MET A 1 -7.77 0.78 24.36
C MET A 1 -7.04 0.84 23.04
N ILE A 2 -7.07 -0.22 22.23
CA ILE A 2 -6.44 -0.28 20.90
C ILE A 2 -7.53 -0.14 19.84
N HIS A 3 -7.33 0.73 18.85
CA HIS A 3 -8.35 1.07 17.84
C HIS A 3 -8.19 0.33 16.51
N GLY A 4 -6.99 -0.19 16.19
CA GLY A 4 -6.74 -0.95 14.96
C GLY A 4 -5.35 -0.69 14.38
N MET A 5 -5.11 -1.26 13.19
CA MET A 5 -3.90 -1.05 12.40
C MET A 5 -4.17 -0.03 11.30
N ASN A 6 -3.41 1.07 11.27
CA ASN A 6 -3.62 2.14 10.30
C ASN A 6 -2.88 1.89 8.98
N HIS A 7 -1.64 1.41 9.05
CA HIS A 7 -0.82 1.05 7.90
C HIS A 7 0.34 0.15 8.35
N PHE A 8 0.99 -0.49 7.38
CA PHE A 8 2.25 -1.20 7.59
C PHE A 8 3.15 -0.97 6.38
N ILE A 9 4.46 -1.17 6.57
CA ILE A 9 5.48 -0.90 5.57
C ILE A 9 6.15 -2.21 5.18
N ILE A 10 6.39 -2.38 3.87
CA ILE A 10 7.12 -3.52 3.30
C ILE A 10 8.37 -2.97 2.62
N THR A 11 9.52 -3.55 2.89
CA THR A 11 10.72 -3.36 2.07
C THR A 11 10.68 -4.34 0.91
N ALA A 12 10.65 -3.83 -0.31
CA ALA A 12 10.57 -4.62 -1.53
C ALA A 12 11.89 -4.54 -2.31
N GLU A 13 12.41 -5.69 -2.74
CA GLU A 13 13.54 -5.74 -3.68
C GLU A 13 13.15 -5.18 -5.05
N ASP A 14 11.99 -5.60 -5.56
CA ASP A 14 11.36 -5.04 -6.76
C ASP A 14 10.01 -4.42 -6.39
N ARG A 15 9.98 -3.09 -6.36
CA ARG A 15 8.79 -2.31 -5.98
C ARG A 15 7.62 -2.55 -6.93
N VAL A 16 7.88 -2.63 -8.24
CA VAL A 16 6.83 -2.72 -9.27
C VAL A 16 6.16 -4.08 -9.17
N LYS A 17 6.96 -5.16 -9.14
CA LYS A 17 6.42 -6.52 -8.97
C LYS A 17 5.66 -6.69 -7.68
N THR A 18 6.18 -6.14 -6.57
CA THR A 18 5.53 -6.25 -5.26
C THR A 18 4.18 -5.53 -5.26
N ARG A 19 4.13 -4.31 -5.79
CA ARG A 19 2.87 -3.57 -5.94
C ARG A 19 1.88 -4.35 -6.80
N ASP A 20 2.29 -4.80 -7.98
CA ASP A 20 1.41 -5.50 -8.94
C ASP A 20 0.85 -6.79 -8.35
N TYR A 21 1.66 -7.51 -7.57
CA TYR A 21 1.21 -8.68 -6.83
C TYR A 21 0.08 -8.33 -5.86
N TYR A 22 0.25 -7.30 -5.02
CA TYR A 22 -0.79 -6.92 -4.05
C TYR A 22 -2.03 -6.32 -4.71
N CYS A 23 -1.87 -5.52 -5.77
CA CYS A 23 -2.99 -4.99 -6.54
C CYS A 23 -3.76 -6.12 -7.25
N GLY A 24 -3.07 -7.13 -7.79
CA GLY A 24 -3.70 -8.26 -8.47
C GLY A 24 -4.33 -9.28 -7.52
N LEU A 25 -3.67 -9.59 -6.39
CA LEU A 25 -4.13 -10.61 -5.44
C LEU A 25 -5.20 -10.09 -4.49
N LEU A 26 -5.01 -8.89 -3.93
CA LEU A 26 -5.86 -8.34 -2.88
C LEU A 26 -6.76 -7.20 -3.40
N ALA A 27 -6.74 -6.92 -4.71
CA ALA A 27 -7.45 -5.80 -5.32
C ALA A 27 -7.11 -4.44 -4.69
N LEU A 28 -5.90 -4.28 -4.13
CA LEU A 28 -5.44 -2.97 -3.66
C LEU A 28 -5.28 -2.02 -4.84
N GLN A 29 -5.32 -0.72 -4.55
CA GLN A 29 -5.23 0.33 -5.55
C GLN A 29 -4.07 1.26 -5.21
N GLU A 30 -3.18 1.49 -6.17
CA GLU A 30 -2.15 2.54 -6.01
C GLU A 30 -2.83 3.91 -5.91
N GLY A 31 -2.37 4.75 -4.98
CA GLY A 31 -2.96 6.06 -4.73
C GLY A 31 -1.93 7.11 -4.32
N HIS A 32 -2.42 8.23 -3.79
CA HIS A 32 -1.54 9.34 -3.40
C HIS A 32 -0.49 8.88 -2.37
N ARG A 33 0.76 9.28 -2.60
CA ARG A 33 1.87 9.13 -1.66
C ARG A 33 2.51 10.51 -1.48
N PRO A 34 2.67 11.00 -0.23
CA PRO A 34 3.43 12.21 0.03
C PRO A 34 4.86 12.08 -0.50
N ASP A 35 5.48 13.20 -0.88
CA ASP A 35 6.90 13.18 -1.18
C ASP A 35 7.70 13.01 0.12
N LEU A 36 8.44 11.91 0.21
CA LEU A 36 9.25 11.54 1.37
C LEU A 36 10.76 11.63 1.09
N GLY A 37 11.16 12.09 -0.11
CA GLY A 37 12.56 12.16 -0.51
C GLY A 37 13.19 10.82 -0.90
N PHE A 38 12.39 9.75 -1.03
CA PHE A 38 12.83 8.44 -1.52
C PHE A 38 11.74 7.72 -2.33
N PRO A 39 12.11 6.79 -3.25
CA PRO A 39 11.14 6.06 -4.06
C PRO A 39 10.28 5.10 -3.22
N GLY A 40 9.01 4.97 -3.57
CA GLY A 40 8.06 4.10 -2.87
C GLY A 40 6.68 4.16 -3.52
N ALA A 41 5.81 3.22 -3.16
CA ALA A 41 4.43 3.13 -3.64
C ALA A 41 3.50 3.01 -2.43
N TRP A 42 2.36 3.69 -2.47
CA TRP A 42 1.28 3.53 -1.49
C TRP A 42 0.09 2.88 -2.17
N VAL A 43 -0.38 1.79 -1.56
CA VAL A 43 -1.55 1.05 -2.02
C VAL A 43 -2.61 1.09 -0.93
N TYR A 44 -3.86 1.24 -1.35
CA TYR A 44 -5.02 1.38 -0.49
C TYR A 44 -5.93 0.19 -0.68
N ALA A 45 -6.54 -0.28 0.41
CA ALA A 45 -7.69 -1.17 0.28
C ALA A 45 -8.77 -0.42 -0.49
N GLY A 46 -9.21 -0.96 -1.63
CA GLY A 46 -10.29 -0.38 -2.41
C GLY A 46 -11.48 -0.11 -1.49
N GLY A 47 -11.95 1.14 -1.47
CA GLY A 47 -12.83 1.68 -0.43
C GLY A 47 -14.05 0.81 -0.12
N GLY A 48 -13.91 -0.03 0.89
CA GLY A 48 -15.00 -0.47 1.74
C GLY A 48 -14.88 0.31 3.05
N ALA A 49 -15.48 1.48 3.10
CA ALA A 49 -15.99 1.97 4.38
C ALA A 49 -17.07 0.97 4.80
N GLY A 50 -16.76 0.14 5.80
CA GLY A 50 -17.65 -0.76 6.50
C GLY A 50 -17.25 -0.78 7.96
#